data_AF-A0A7X1B6V7-F1
#
_entry.id   AF-A0A7X1B6V7-F1
#
_cell.length_a   1.000
_cell.length_b   1.000
_cell.length_c   1.000
_cell.angle_alpha   90.00
_cell.angle_beta   90.00
_cell.angle_gamma   90.00
#
_symmetry.space_group_name_H-M   'P 1'
#
loop_
_entity.id
_entity.type
_entity.pdbx_description
1 polymer ?
#
loop_
_entity_poly.entity_id
_entity_poly.type
_entity_poly.pdbx_seq_one_letter_code
_entity_poly.pdbx_strand_id
1 'polypeptide(L)'
;MDPKTRGIVAYITIIGLVIAIVTNNPKDEQASFHIRQMLGLVLLWVATGIIAVIPILGWLIWIVGTLAGFVFWIMGLISALEGSRKQVPILGANFQEWFKGL
;
A
#
# COMPACT_ATOMS: atom_id res chain seq x y z
N MET A 1 -15.02 -13.18 3.87
CA MET A 1 -14.12 -12.45 4.79
C MET A 1 -14.68 -11.05 4.98
N ASP A 2 -14.80 -10.58 6.22
CA ASP A 2 -15.28 -9.23 6.49
C ASP A 2 -14.35 -8.17 5.87
N PRO A 3 -14.86 -6.98 5.53
CA PRO A 3 -14.07 -5.94 4.86
C PRO A 3 -12.84 -5.47 5.65
N LYS A 4 -12.93 -5.45 6.99
CA LYS A 4 -11.83 -5.00 7.85
C LYS A 4 -10.69 -6.01 7.84
N THR A 5 -10.98 -7.29 8.04
CA THR A 5 -9.98 -8.37 7.97
C THR A 5 -9.34 -8.42 6.59
N ARG A 6 -10.11 -8.26 5.51
CA ARG A 6 -9.55 -8.21 4.14
C ARG A 6 -8.56 -7.06 3.98
N GLY A 7 -8.89 -5.88 4.51
CA GLY A 7 -8.00 -4.72 4.54
C GLY A 7 -6.71 -4.97 5.33
N ILE A 8 -6.79 -5.65 6.49
CA ILE A 8 -5.62 -6.02 7.29
C ILE A 8 -4.74 -7.04 6.55
N VAL A 9 -5.36 -8.09 5.99
CA VAL A 9 -4.68 -9.16 5.24
C VAL A 9 -3.86 -8.60 4.08
N ALA A 10 -4.34 -7.52 3.43
CA ALA A 10 -3.60 -6.86 2.36
C ALA A 10 -2.18 -6.43 2.77
N TYR A 11 -1.98 -6.04 4.03
CA TYR A 11 -0.67 -5.55 4.53
C TYR A 11 0.30 -6.64 4.97
N ILE A 12 -0.15 -7.89 5.20
CA ILE A 12 0.67 -8.89 5.89
C ILE A 12 1.75 -9.49 4.99
N THR A 13 1.40 -9.83 3.75
CA THR A 13 2.34 -10.35 2.75
C THR A 13 1.88 -9.97 1.35
N ILE A 14 2.76 -10.10 0.35
CA ILE A 14 2.38 -9.97 -1.07
C ILE A 14 1.28 -10.97 -1.43
N ILE A 15 1.35 -12.20 -0.89
CA ILE A 15 0.31 -13.21 -1.08
C ILE A 15 -1.02 -12.73 -0.46
N GLY A 16 -0.96 -12.15 0.74
CA GLY A 16 -2.11 -11.54 1.41
C GLY A 16 -2.73 -10.40 0.59
N LEU A 17 -1.91 -9.54 -0.02
CA LEU A 17 -2.37 -8.51 -0.95
C LEU A 17 -3.09 -9.10 -2.16
N VAL A 18 -2.53 -10.13 -2.79
CA VAL A 18 -3.17 -10.80 -3.93
C VAL A 18 -4.52 -11.40 -3.52
N ILE A 19 -4.59 -12.10 -2.40
CA ILE A 19 -5.85 -12.65 -1.86
C ILE A 19 -6.86 -11.54 -1.62
N ALA A 20 -6.42 -10.43 -1.00
CA ALA A 20 -7.29 -9.29 -0.70
C ALA A 20 -7.85 -8.65 -1.99
N ILE A 21 -7.03 -8.50 -3.03
CA ILE A 21 -7.45 -7.99 -4.35
C ILE A 21 -8.46 -8.92 -5.01
N VAL A 22 -8.15 -10.22 -5.11
CA VAL A 22 -8.99 -11.20 -5.82
C VAL A 22 -10.33 -11.40 -5.13
N THR A 23 -10.36 -11.32 -3.80
CA THR A 23 -11.59 -11.46 -3.00
C THR A 23 -12.31 -10.13 -2.75
N ASN A 24 -11.84 -9.03 -3.35
CA ASN A 24 -12.42 -7.73 -3.11
C ASN A 24 -13.77 -7.55 -3.80
N ASN A 25 -14.68 -6.87 -3.11
CA ASN A 25 -15.88 -6.31 -3.73
C ASN A 25 -15.71 -4.78 -3.74
N PRO A 26 -15.71 -4.11 -4.91
CA PRO A 26 -15.49 -2.65 -4.98
C PRO A 26 -16.51 -1.81 -4.19
N LYS A 27 -17.65 -2.40 -3.79
CA LYS A 27 -18.63 -1.75 -2.90
C LYS A 27 -18.16 -1.70 -1.43
N ASP A 28 -17.19 -2.53 -1.05
CA ASP A 28 -16.63 -2.59 0.30
C ASP A 28 -15.56 -1.50 0.46
N GLU A 29 -15.98 -0.25 0.67
CA GLU A 29 -15.05 0.89 0.70
C GLU A 29 -13.90 0.75 1.70
N GLN A 30 -14.12 0.07 2.84
CA GLN A 30 -13.08 -0.19 3.83
C GLN A 30 -11.96 -1.09 3.28
N ALA A 31 -12.33 -2.18 2.62
CA ALA A 31 -11.36 -3.12 2.04
C ALA A 31 -10.66 -2.50 0.84
N SER A 32 -11.44 -1.94 -0.11
CA SER A 32 -10.90 -1.25 -1.30
C SER A 32 -9.92 -0.15 -0.90
N PHE A 33 -10.23 0.67 0.10
CA PHE A 33 -9.33 1.73 0.56
C PHE A 33 -7.94 1.19 0.92
N HIS A 34 -7.87 0.18 1.78
CA HIS A 34 -6.61 -0.37 2.26
C HIS A 34 -5.86 -1.19 1.21
N ILE A 35 -6.58 -1.89 0.34
CA ILE A 35 -6.01 -2.59 -0.82
C ILE A 35 -5.30 -1.61 -1.75
N ARG A 36 -5.94 -0.46 -2.05
CA ARG A 36 -5.34 0.59 -2.90
C ARG A 36 -4.12 1.23 -2.25
N GLN A 37 -4.17 1.54 -0.95
CA GLN A 37 -3.01 2.07 -0.22
C GLN A 37 -1.83 1.10 -0.26
N MET A 38 -2.08 -0.18 0.04
CA MET A 38 -1.02 -1.19 0.09
C MET A 38 -0.46 -1.52 -1.29
N LEU A 39 -1.31 -1.62 -2.31
CA LEU A 39 -0.87 -1.78 -3.69
C LEU A 39 0.04 -0.63 -4.13
N GLY A 40 -0.33 0.61 -3.79
CA GLY A 40 0.51 1.78 -4.06
C GLY A 40 1.88 1.71 -3.40
N LEU A 41 1.95 1.26 -2.13
CA LEU A 41 3.23 1.08 -1.43
C LEU A 41 4.10 -0.01 -2.05
N VAL A 42 3.51 -1.14 -2.47
CA VAL A 42 4.25 -2.19 -3.18
C VAL A 42 4.83 -1.66 -4.49
N LEU A 43 4.03 -0.93 -5.28
CA LEU A 43 4.50 -0.36 -6.54
C LEU A 43 5.56 0.74 -6.32
N LEU A 44 5.47 1.51 -5.23
CA LEU A 44 6.51 2.46 -4.83
C LEU A 44 7.85 1.75 -4.55
N TRP A 45 7.83 0.64 -3.81
CA TRP A 45 9.04 -0.15 -3.55
C TRP A 45 9.62 -0.78 -4.82
N VAL A 46 8.77 -1.27 -5.72
CA VAL A 46 9.24 -1.77 -7.03
C VAL A 46 9.89 -0.64 -7.84
N ALA A 47 9.23 0.52 -7.93
CA ALA A 47 9.76 1.67 -8.68
C ALA A 47 11.09 2.18 -8.12
N THR A 48 11.20 2.31 -6.80
CA THR A 48 12.45 2.73 -6.14
C THR A 48 13.55 1.68 -6.27
N GLY A 49 13.21 0.39 -6.28
CA GLY A 49 14.15 -0.70 -6.57
C GLY A 49 14.71 -0.65 -7.99
N ILE A 50 13.90 -0.30 -8.99
CA ILE A 50 14.36 -0.10 -10.37
C ILE A 50 15.33 1.09 -10.47
N ILE A 51 15.02 2.19 -9.78
CA ILE A 51 15.88 3.40 -9.76
C ILE A 51 17.27 3.11 -9.16
N ALA A 52 17.38 2.10 -8.28
CA ALA A 52 18.64 1.71 -7.64
C ALA A 52 19.74 1.23 -8.61
N VAL A 53 19.42 0.98 -9.89
CA VAL A 53 20.40 0.67 -10.93
C VAL A 53 21.37 1.84 -11.17
N ILE A 54 20.94 3.07 -10.91
CA ILE A 54 21.79 4.27 -11.03
C ILE A 54 22.69 4.38 -9.80
N PRO A 55 24.04 4.33 -9.94
CA PRO A 55 24.94 4.45 -8.80
C PRO A 55 24.78 5.78 -8.07
N ILE A 56 25.01 5.77 -6.76
CA ILE A 56 24.96 6.94 -5.86
C ILE A 56 23.55 7.54 -5.76
N LEU A 57 23.05 8.23 -6.77
CA LEU A 57 21.73 8.90 -6.74
C LEU A 57 20.58 7.90 -6.62
N GLY A 58 20.63 6.81 -7.40
CA GLY A 58 19.59 5.79 -7.35
C GLY A 58 19.56 5.07 -6.01
N TRP A 59 20.73 4.83 -5.40
CA TRP A 59 20.84 4.22 -4.08
C TRP A 59 20.25 5.11 -2.98
N LEU A 60 20.51 6.42 -3.03
CA LEU A 60 19.93 7.37 -2.07
C LEU A 60 18.40 7.40 -2.18
N ILE A 61 17.87 7.46 -3.39
CA ILE A 61 16.41 7.42 -3.64
C ILE A 61 15.83 6.09 -3.14
N TRP A 62 16.49 4.98 -3.41
CA TRP A 62 16.05 3.66 -2.95
C TRP A 62 16.01 3.58 -1.42
N ILE A 63 17.08 3.98 -0.73
CA ILE A 63 17.13 3.97 0.74
C ILE A 63 16.01 4.83 1.33
N VAL A 64 15.87 6.08 0.87
CA VAL A 64 14.83 6.99 1.38
C VAL A 64 13.44 6.47 1.07
N GLY A 65 13.21 6.01 -0.16
CA GLY A 65 11.93 5.48 -0.61
C GLY A 65 11.51 4.21 0.14
N THR A 66 12.45 3.29 0.38
CA THR A 66 12.20 2.07 1.14
C THR A 66 11.87 2.38 2.60
N LEU A 67 12.64 3.25 3.26
CA LEU A 67 12.40 3.63 4.66
C LEU A 67 11.07 4.39 4.83
N ALA A 68 10.81 5.38 3.97
CA ALA A 68 9.53 6.11 3.99
C ALA A 68 8.35 5.18 3.70
N GLY A 69 8.47 4.31 2.70
CA GLY A 69 7.47 3.30 2.39
C GLY A 69 7.20 2.34 3.55
N PHE A 70 8.23 1.96 4.32
CA PHE A 70 8.08 1.12 5.50
C PHE A 70 7.32 1.83 6.62
N VAL A 71 7.61 3.11 6.88
CA VAL A 71 6.83 3.92 7.82
C VAL A 71 5.37 4.03 7.37
N PHE A 72 5.13 4.29 6.08
CA PHE A 72 3.77 4.38 5.54
C PHE A 72 3.03 3.04 5.60
N TRP A 73 3.73 1.93 5.40
CA TRP A 73 3.16 0.60 5.58
C TRP A 73 2.70 0.37 7.02
N ILE A 74 3.50 0.74 8.02
CA ILE A 74 3.10 0.67 9.45
C ILE A 74 1.86 1.54 9.69
N MET A 75 1.84 2.79 9.21
CA MET A 75 0.71 3.69 9.38
C MET A 75 -0.58 3.14 8.74
N GLY A 76 -0.46 2.59 7.52
CA GLY A 76 -1.58 1.97 6.81
C GLY A 76 -2.11 0.73 7.54
N LEU A 77 -1.22 -0.11 8.06
CA LEU A 77 -1.59 -1.28 8.86
C LEU A 77 -2.28 -0.88 10.17
N ILE A 78 -1.76 0.10 10.91
CA ILE A 78 -2.40 0.62 12.13
C ILE A 78 -3.79 1.17 11.81
N SER A 79 -3.93 1.96 10.74
CA SER A 79 -5.23 2.47 10.29
C SER A 79 -6.21 1.32 9.99
N ALA A 80 -5.75 0.24 9.36
CA ALA A 80 -6.57 -0.94 9.07
C ALA A 80 -7.02 -1.67 10.35
N LEU A 81 -6.12 -1.82 11.32
CA LEU A 81 -6.40 -2.42 12.63
C LEU A 81 -7.43 -1.59 13.42
N GLU A 82 -7.35 -0.26 13.35
CA GLU A 82 -8.34 0.65 13.92
C GLU A 82 -9.69 0.60 13.17
N GLY A 83 -9.70 0.13 11.91
CA GLY A 83 -10.87 0.24 11.03
C GLY A 83 -11.11 1.67 10.53
N SER A 84 -10.10 2.53 10.61
CA SER A 84 -10.15 3.90 10.08
C SER A 84 -9.59 3.94 8.66
N ARG A 85 -9.95 4.96 7.87
CA ARG A 85 -9.48 5.16 6.49
C ARG A 85 -8.51 6.33 6.41
N LYS A 86 -7.45 6.29 7.22
CA LYS A 86 -6.39 7.31 7.20
C LYS A 86 -5.45 7.01 6.05
N GLN A 87 -5.27 7.98 5.16
CA GLN A 87 -4.34 7.86 4.04
C GLN A 87 -2.90 7.95 4.54
N VAL A 88 -1.99 7.24 3.88
CA VAL A 88 -0.56 7.47 4.15
C VAL A 88 -0.16 8.85 3.61
N PRO A 89 0.81 9.54 4.24
CA PRO A 89 1.25 10.86 3.81
C PRO A 89 1.77 10.88 2.37
N ILE A 90 1.75 12.07 1.76
CA ILE A 90 2.33 12.42 0.45
C ILE A 90 1.66 11.72 -0.74
N LEU A 91 1.58 10.38 -0.76
CA LEU A 91 1.11 9.59 -1.91
C LEU A 91 -0.24 8.89 -1.67
N GLY A 92 -0.75 8.88 -0.44
CA GLY A 92 -1.96 8.12 -0.12
C GLY A 92 -3.19 8.57 -0.91
N ALA A 93 -3.35 9.86 -1.19
CA ALA A 93 -4.42 10.37 -2.04
C ALA A 93 -4.26 9.92 -3.50
N ASN A 94 -3.03 9.95 -4.02
CA ASN A 94 -2.72 9.48 -5.37
C ASN A 94 -3.02 7.98 -5.52
N PHE A 95 -2.69 7.16 -4.52
CA PHE A 95 -3.02 5.73 -4.54
C PHE A 95 -4.53 5.48 -4.63
N GLN A 96 -5.34 6.28 -3.95
CA GLN A 96 -6.80 6.15 -4.07
C GLN A 96 -7.29 6.50 -5.48
N GLU A 97 -6.75 7.54 -6.09
CA GLU A 97 -7.15 7.95 -7.44
C GLU A 97 -6.68 6.98 -8.52
N TRP A 98 -5.41 6.58 -8.49
CA TRP A 98 -4.82 5.69 -9.49
C TRP A 98 -5.46 4.31 -9.50
N PHE A 99 -5.87 3.81 -8.33
CA PHE A 99 -6.41 2.47 -8.19
C PHE A 99 -7.91 2.44 -7.92
N LYS A 100 -8.65 3.53 -8.22
CA LYS A 100 -10.09 3.67 -7.92
C LYS A 100 -11.01 2.57 -8.49
N GLY A 101 -10.52 1.79 -9.46
CA GLY A 101 -11.23 0.63 -10.02
C GLY A 101 -11.18 -0.64 -9.15
N LEU A 102 -10.35 -0.65 -8.10
CA LEU A 102 -10.29 -1.71 -7.08
C LEU A 102 -11.24 -1.42 -5.92
#